data_AF-A0A4U0WCE0-F1
#
_entry.id   AF-A0A4U0WCE0-F1
#
_cell.length_a   1.000
_cell.length_b   1.000
_cell.length_c   1.000
_cell.angle_alpha   90.00
_cell.angle_beta   90.00
_cell.angle_gamma   90.00
#
_symmetry.space_group_name_H-M   'P 1'
#
loop_
_entity.id
_entity.type
_entity.pdbx_description
1 polymer ?
#
loop_
_entity_poly.entity_id
_entity_poly.type
_entity_poly.pdbx_seq_one_letter_code
_entity_poly.pdbx_strand_id
1 'polypeptide(L)'
;MRQARMPPRTLSSPDNFVEYSDSILALRGLPLTGSGFADKKAEELAAVLDGHPLKGLQSLYVSPAGCHKIIWDFQFNDVAAAIYRVRGFELISLNNRGHISEMDNDFNSIASGLDDGELKCNTTAKV
;
A
#
# COMPACT_ATOMS: atom_id res chain seq x y z
N MET A 1 31.22 -32.73 -16.33
CA MET A 1 30.00 -31.90 -16.40
C MET A 1 29.83 -31.20 -15.06
N ARG A 2 30.01 -29.88 -14.98
CA ARG A 2 29.80 -29.11 -13.74
C ARG A 2 28.39 -28.53 -13.77
N GLN A 3 27.54 -28.93 -12.83
CA GLN A 3 26.27 -28.25 -12.57
C GLN A 3 26.58 -26.79 -12.21
N ALA A 4 26.05 -25.86 -13.00
CA ALA A 4 26.01 -24.46 -12.62
C ALA A 4 25.09 -24.32 -11.41
N ARG A 5 25.67 -24.11 -10.22
CA ARG A 5 24.91 -23.59 -9.08
C ARG A 5 24.38 -22.22 -9.50
N MET A 6 23.07 -22.09 -9.66
CA MET A 6 22.44 -20.77 -9.60
C MET A 6 22.85 -20.14 -8.25
N PRO A 7 23.33 -18.90 -8.23
CA PRO A 7 23.54 -18.21 -6.96
C PRO A 7 22.18 -18.10 -6.25
N PRO A 8 22.14 -18.18 -4.92
CA PRO A 8 20.91 -17.94 -4.18
C PRO A 8 20.37 -16.57 -4.60
N ARG A 9 19.10 -16.50 -5.03
CA ARG A 9 18.39 -15.21 -5.06
C ARG A 9 18.31 -14.74 -3.62
N THR A 10 19.28 -13.95 -3.20
CA THR A 10 19.08 -13.03 -2.10
C THR A 10 18.01 -12.05 -2.57
N LEU A 11 16.78 -12.18 -2.05
CA LEU A 11 15.88 -11.04 -1.98
C LEU A 11 16.67 -9.95 -1.26
N SER A 12 17.09 -8.93 -2.01
CA SER A 12 17.79 -7.79 -1.44
C SER A 12 16.89 -7.21 -0.35
N SER A 13 17.47 -7.03 0.83
CA SER A 13 16.81 -6.60 2.05
C SER A 13 15.74 -5.50 1.86
N PRO A 14 14.63 -5.52 2.61
CA PRO A 14 13.62 -4.45 2.67
C PRO A 14 14.15 -3.08 3.14
N ASP A 15 15.44 -2.98 3.46
CA ASP A 15 16.06 -1.89 4.22
C ASP A 15 16.02 -0.49 3.57
N ASN A 16 15.59 -0.37 2.31
CA ASN A 16 15.51 0.92 1.60
C ASN A 16 14.13 1.22 1.02
N PHE A 17 13.12 0.44 1.36
CA PHE A 17 11.75 0.73 0.97
C PHE A 17 11.20 1.89 1.80
N VAL A 18 10.53 2.84 1.14
CA VAL A 18 9.85 3.96 1.81
C VAL A 18 8.42 4.06 1.27
N GLU A 19 7.45 4.19 2.16
CA GLU A 19 6.07 4.52 1.80
C GLU A 19 5.73 5.94 2.23
N TYR A 20 4.99 6.63 1.37
CA TYR A 20 4.43 7.95 1.58
C TYR A 20 2.91 7.82 1.55
N SER A 21 2.22 8.27 2.61
CA SER A 21 0.76 8.26 2.64
C SER A 21 0.22 9.23 3.69
N ASP A 22 -0.32 10.37 3.25
CA ASP A 22 -1.04 11.26 4.17
C ASP A 22 -2.36 10.62 4.61
N SER A 23 -2.92 9.72 3.80
CA SER A 23 -4.09 8.91 4.17
C SER A 23 -3.83 8.06 5.42
N ILE A 24 -2.68 7.37 5.50
CA ILE A 24 -2.28 6.59 6.67
C ILE A 24 -1.92 7.50 7.85
N LEU A 25 -1.21 8.61 7.60
CA LEU A 25 -0.85 9.55 8.67
C LEU A 25 -2.09 10.19 9.30
N ALA A 26 -3.11 10.53 8.50
CA ALA A 26 -4.37 11.07 8.97
C ALA A 26 -5.10 10.08 9.90
N LEU A 27 -5.17 8.80 9.49
CA LEU A 27 -5.73 7.71 10.28
C LEU A 27 -5.05 7.54 11.64
N ARG A 28 -3.71 7.60 11.64
CA ARG A 28 -2.89 7.52 12.87
C ARG A 28 -2.89 8.79 13.71
N GLY A 29 -3.55 9.87 13.27
CA GLY A 29 -3.54 11.18 13.93
C GLY A 29 -2.15 11.83 13.98
N LEU A 30 -1.30 11.52 13.00
CA LEU A 30 0.06 12.06 12.88
C LEU A 30 0.09 13.31 11.98
N PRO A 31 1.12 14.16 12.07
CA PRO A 31 1.27 15.31 11.19
C PRO A 31 1.30 14.91 9.71
N LEU A 32 0.50 15.60 8.88
CA LEU A 32 0.44 15.41 7.42
C LEU A 32 1.60 16.12 6.74
N THR A 33 2.76 15.48 6.81
CA THR A 33 4.02 16.07 6.38
C THR A 33 4.38 15.66 4.95
N GLY A 34 3.67 14.70 4.35
CA GLY A 34 4.14 13.99 3.17
C GLY A 34 5.54 13.39 3.35
N SER A 35 6.01 13.24 4.61
CA SER A 35 7.33 12.65 4.88
C SER A 35 7.16 11.15 4.93
N GLY A 36 7.85 10.46 4.03
CA GLY A 36 7.82 9.01 3.97
C GLY A 36 8.24 8.41 5.29
N PHE A 37 7.53 7.36 5.69
CA PHE A 37 7.90 6.57 6.84
C PHE A 37 8.61 5.32 6.33
N ALA A 38 9.86 5.13 6.78
CA ALA A 38 10.57 3.88 6.63
C ALA A 38 10.04 2.89 7.68
N ASP A 39 8.74 2.61 7.66
CA ASP A 39 8.20 1.55 8.49
C ASP A 39 8.69 0.22 7.92
N LYS A 40 9.27 -0.60 8.79
CA LYS A 40 9.76 -1.94 8.50
C LYS A 40 8.59 -2.86 8.09
N LYS A 41 8.09 -2.69 6.86
CA LYS A 41 7.04 -3.50 6.25
C LYS A 41 7.56 -4.88 5.81
N ALA A 42 8.35 -5.56 6.63
CA ALA A 42 8.60 -6.97 6.35
C ALA A 42 7.29 -7.78 6.43
N GLU A 43 6.41 -7.47 7.39
CA GLU A 43 5.13 -8.18 7.57
C GLU A 43 4.03 -7.74 6.60
N GLU A 44 3.83 -6.44 6.37
CA GLU A 44 2.81 -5.97 5.42
C GLU A 44 3.16 -6.29 3.97
N LEU A 45 4.44 -6.15 3.60
CA LEU A 45 4.91 -6.59 2.27
C LEU A 45 4.89 -8.11 2.18
N ALA A 46 5.18 -8.87 3.25
CA ALA A 46 5.00 -10.32 3.25
C ALA A 46 3.52 -10.72 3.10
N ALA A 47 2.56 -10.03 3.73
CA ALA A 47 1.15 -10.31 3.55
C ALA A 47 0.68 -10.09 2.09
N VAL A 48 1.21 -9.04 1.44
CA VAL A 48 0.95 -8.76 0.02
C VAL A 48 1.69 -9.73 -0.91
N LEU A 49 2.93 -10.13 -0.58
CA LEU A 49 3.79 -10.97 -1.43
C LEU A 49 3.62 -12.48 -1.23
N ASP A 50 3.19 -12.97 -0.07
CA ASP A 50 2.88 -14.39 0.19
C ASP A 50 1.58 -14.84 -0.48
N GLY A 51 0.94 -13.96 -1.26
CA GLY A 51 -0.19 -14.32 -2.11
C GLY A 51 -1.44 -14.69 -1.32
N HIS A 52 -1.52 -14.30 -0.04
CA HIS A 52 -2.80 -14.19 0.63
C HIS A 52 -3.52 -13.00 -0.02
N PRO A 53 -4.55 -13.22 -0.85
CA PRO A 53 -5.29 -12.11 -1.40
C PRO A 53 -5.84 -11.31 -0.23
N LEU A 54 -5.50 -10.03 -0.14
CA LEU A 54 -6.25 -9.12 0.71
C LEU A 54 -7.70 -9.23 0.24
N LYS A 55 -8.54 -9.84 1.07
CA LYS A 55 -9.91 -10.14 0.71
C LYS A 55 -10.59 -8.82 0.30
N GLY A 56 -11.30 -8.84 -0.81
CA GLY A 56 -12.01 -7.66 -1.31
C GLY A 56 -11.16 -6.64 -2.08
N LEU A 57 -9.83 -6.82 -2.23
CA LEU A 57 -9.01 -5.96 -3.09
C LEU A 57 -9.29 -6.23 -4.57
N GLN A 58 -9.57 -5.16 -5.31
CA GLN A 58 -9.79 -5.17 -6.74
C GLN A 58 -8.89 -4.13 -7.42
N SER A 59 -8.11 -4.58 -8.40
CA SER A 59 -7.42 -3.67 -9.31
C SER A 59 -8.41 -3.10 -10.33
N LEU A 60 -8.53 -1.78 -10.37
CA LEU A 60 -9.39 -1.08 -11.31
C LEU A 60 -8.62 -0.66 -12.56
N TYR A 61 -7.39 -0.20 -12.38
CA TYR A 61 -6.51 0.20 -13.47
C TYR A 61 -5.05 0.06 -13.07
N VAL A 62 -4.21 -0.44 -13.98
CA VAL A 62 -2.75 -0.49 -13.79
C VAL A 62 -2.11 -0.01 -15.08
N SER A 63 -1.16 0.91 -14.98
CA SER A 63 -0.42 1.40 -16.14
C SER A 63 1.02 1.70 -15.80
N PRO A 64 1.96 1.50 -16.75
CA PRO A 64 3.25 2.14 -16.67
C PRO A 64 3.09 3.67 -16.54
N ALA A 65 3.90 4.28 -15.69
CA ALA A 65 4.02 5.72 -15.50
C ALA A 65 5.45 6.18 -15.83
N GLY A 66 6.00 5.66 -16.93
CA GLY A 66 7.39 5.79 -17.33
C GLY A 66 8.16 4.46 -17.22
N CYS A 67 9.48 4.51 -17.33
CA CYS A 67 10.31 3.29 -17.38
C CYS A 67 10.47 2.60 -16.01
N HIS A 68 10.34 3.35 -14.93
CA HIS A 68 10.63 2.90 -13.57
C HIS A 68 9.48 3.19 -12.61
N LYS A 69 8.26 3.38 -13.13
CA LYS A 69 7.08 3.65 -12.31
C LYS A 69 5.85 2.95 -12.84
N ILE A 70 4.97 2.59 -11.93
CA ILE A 70 3.66 2.00 -12.20
C ILE A 70 2.64 2.83 -11.43
N ILE A 71 1.55 3.21 -12.07
CA ILE A 71 0.38 3.76 -11.38
C ILE A 71 -0.69 2.66 -11.28
N TRP A 72 -1.28 2.52 -10.09
CA TRP A 72 -2.30 1.54 -9.79
C TRP A 72 -3.51 2.21 -9.12
N ASP A 73 -4.68 2.09 -9.73
CA ASP A 73 -5.98 2.42 -9.13
C ASP A 73 -6.58 1.15 -8.55
N PHE A 74 -6.91 1.19 -7.26
CA PHE A 74 -7.39 0.04 -6.52
C PHE A 74 -8.64 0.37 -5.72
N GLN A 75 -9.38 -0.68 -5.39
CA GLN A 75 -10.55 -0.63 -4.53
C GLN A 75 -10.51 -1.78 -3.53
N PHE A 76 -10.65 -1.48 -2.25
CA PHE A 76 -10.98 -2.47 -1.24
C PHE A 76 -12.48 -2.47 -0.99
N ASN A 77 -13.08 -3.64 -1.15
CA ASN A 77 -14.49 -3.89 -0.87
C ASN A 77 -14.71 -4.40 0.56
N ASP A 78 -13.69 -5.01 1.16
CA ASP A 78 -13.76 -5.62 2.49
C ASP A 78 -12.63 -5.08 3.39
N VAL A 79 -12.74 -3.83 3.86
CA VAL A 79 -11.88 -3.28 4.94
C VAL A 79 -12.62 -3.42 6.27
N ALA A 80 -12.06 -4.12 7.26
CA ALA A 80 -12.67 -4.43 8.55
C ALA A 80 -14.20 -4.65 8.54
N ALA A 81 -14.99 -3.66 8.97
CA ALA A 81 -16.46 -3.74 9.03
C ALA A 81 -17.14 -3.83 7.64
N ALA A 82 -16.41 -3.48 6.57
CA ALA A 82 -16.83 -3.52 5.17
C ALA A 82 -18.12 -2.75 4.89
N ILE A 83 -18.32 -1.62 5.57
CA ILE A 83 -19.50 -0.75 5.39
C ILE A 83 -19.23 0.24 4.24
N TYR A 84 -17.99 0.72 4.12
CA TYR A 84 -17.62 1.73 3.14
C TYR A 84 -16.63 1.19 2.12
N ARG A 85 -16.87 1.55 0.86
CA ARG A 85 -15.93 1.25 -0.21
C ARG A 85 -14.72 2.17 -0.11
N VAL A 86 -13.53 1.57 0.04
CA VAL A 86 -12.26 2.31 0.03
C VAL A 86 -11.66 2.24 -1.36
N ARG A 87 -11.38 3.40 -1.96
CA ARG A 87 -10.69 3.51 -3.26
C ARG A 87 -9.45 4.37 -3.07
N GLY A 88 -8.39 4.03 -3.80
CA GLY A 88 -7.14 4.75 -3.74
C GLY A 88 -6.31 4.59 -5.01
N PHE A 89 -5.18 5.27 -4.98
CA PHE A 89 -4.14 5.21 -5.99
C PHE A 89 -2.80 4.94 -5.34
N GLU A 90 -1.96 4.22 -6.06
CA GLU A 90 -0.59 3.97 -5.68
C GLU A 90 0.35 4.29 -6.86
N LEU A 91 1.36 5.12 -6.61
CA LEU A 91 2.49 5.29 -7.51
C LEU A 91 3.65 4.46 -6.99
N ILE A 92 3.95 3.38 -7.69
CA ILE A 92 5.00 2.43 -7.33
C ILE A 92 6.25 2.78 -8.13
N SER A 93 7.32 3.16 -7.44
CA SER A 93 8.62 3.39 -8.06
C SER A 93 9.51 2.16 -7.96
N LEU A 94 10.21 1.86 -9.05
CA LEU A 94 11.12 0.72 -9.18
C LEU A 94 12.56 1.23 -9.24
N ASN A 95 13.49 0.51 -8.60
CA ASN A 95 14.90 0.75 -8.78
C ASN A 95 15.42 0.14 -10.11
N ASN A 96 16.68 0.39 -10.44
CA ASN A 96 17.33 -0.11 -11.67
C ASN A 96 17.40 -1.65 -11.78
N ARG A 97 17.04 -2.39 -10.72
CA ARG A 97 16.95 -3.85 -10.70
C ARG A 97 15.50 -4.33 -10.86
N GLY A 98 14.54 -3.42 -11.03
CA GLY A 98 13.12 -3.71 -11.13
C GLY A 98 12.46 -4.05 -9.81
N HIS A 99 13.11 -3.81 -8.66
CA HIS A 99 12.48 -3.99 -7.35
C HIS A 99 11.77 -2.70 -6.93
N ILE A 100 10.66 -2.83 -6.20
CA ILE A 100 9.96 -1.69 -5.60
C ILE A 100 10.91 -1.00 -4.61
N SER A 101 11.09 0.30 -4.79
CA SER A 101 11.91 1.15 -3.90
C SER A 101 11.07 2.15 -3.12
N GLU A 102 9.94 2.58 -3.66
CA GLU A 102 9.10 3.61 -3.06
C GLU A 102 7.64 3.41 -3.50
N MET A 103 6.71 3.75 -2.61
CA MET A 103 5.27 3.76 -2.87
C MET A 103 4.67 5.07 -2.36
N ASP A 104 4.05 5.84 -3.24
CA ASP A 104 3.14 6.91 -2.85
C ASP A 104 1.71 6.35 -2.86
N ASN A 105 1.11 6.17 -1.70
CA ASN A 105 -0.18 5.53 -1.53
C ASN A 105 -1.18 6.51 -0.90
N ASP A 106 -2.27 6.81 -1.60
CA ASP A 106 -3.36 7.58 -1.03
C ASP A 106 -4.72 6.97 -1.36
N PHE A 107 -5.61 7.00 -0.38
CA PHE A 107 -6.93 6.39 -0.45
C PHE A 107 -7.94 7.17 0.38
N ASN A 108 -9.21 6.79 0.30
CA ASN A 108 -10.25 7.37 1.14
C ASN A 108 -10.05 6.94 2.61
N SER A 109 -9.20 7.66 3.33
CA SER A 109 -8.89 7.44 4.75
C SER A 109 -10.10 7.61 5.65
N ILE A 110 -11.08 8.45 5.28
CA ILE A 110 -12.32 8.58 6.05
C ILE A 110 -13.12 7.28 6.02
N ALA A 111 -13.31 6.70 4.82
CA ALA A 111 -14.02 5.43 4.67
C ALA A 111 -13.32 4.30 5.43
N SER A 112 -11.98 4.17 5.25
CA SER A 112 -11.19 3.16 5.96
C SER A 112 -11.28 3.33 7.47
N GLY A 113 -11.09 4.56 7.97
CA GLY A 113 -11.08 4.83 9.41
C GLY A 113 -12.43 4.61 10.06
N LEU A 114 -13.53 4.86 9.35
CA LEU A 114 -14.87 4.53 9.85
C LEU A 114 -15.10 3.01 9.92
N ASP A 115 -14.58 2.25 8.96
CA ASP A 115 -14.70 0.79 8.93
C ASP A 115 -13.78 0.08 9.95
N ASP A 116 -12.56 0.58 10.13
CA ASP A 116 -11.57 0.05 11.08
C ASP A 116 -11.82 0.55 12.52
N GLY A 117 -12.73 1.52 12.70
CA GLY A 117 -13.10 2.09 13.99
C GLY A 117 -12.13 3.14 14.53
N GLU A 118 -11.10 3.51 13.77
CA GLU A 118 -10.16 4.60 14.08
C GLU A 118 -10.86 5.97 14.07
N LEU A 119 -11.86 6.14 13.20
CA LEU A 119 -12.75 7.30 13.18
C LEU A 119 -14.11 6.94 13.74
N LYS A 120 -14.66 7.83 14.59
CA LYS A 120 -16.01 7.69 15.12
C LYS A 120 -17.01 8.39 14.19
N CYS A 121 -17.97 7.63 13.66
CA CYS A 121 -19.11 8.22 12.97
C CYS A 121 -20.07 8.83 13.99
N ASN A 122 -20.13 10.17 14.09
CA ASN A 122 -21.21 10.83 14.81
C ASN A 122 -22.35 11.11 13.82
N THR A 123 -23.32 10.20 13.72
CA THR A 123 -24.45 10.27 12.77
C THR A 123 -25.46 11.39 13.07
N THR A 124 -25.11 12.35 13.94
CA THR A 124 -26.01 13.44 14.35
C THR A 124 -25.87 14.71 13.49
N ALA A 125 -24.94 14.75 12.52
CA ALA A 125 -24.91 15.83 11.53
C ALA A 125 -26.10 15.66 10.57
N LYS A 126 -27.23 16.31 10.93
CA LYS A 126 -28.41 16.41 10.08
C LYS A 126 -28.05 17.13 8.78
N VAL A 127 -28.47 16.53 7.66
CA VAL A 127 -28.58 17.17 6.34
C VAL A 127 -29.50 18.39 6.44
#